data_AF-A0A4R5DKS0-F1
#
_entry.id   AF-A0A4R5DKS0-F1
#
_cell.length_a   1.000
_cell.length_b   1.000
_cell.length_c   1.000
_cell.angle_alpha   90.00
_cell.angle_beta   90.00
_cell.angle_gamma   90.00
#
_symmetry.space_group_name_H-M   'P 1'
#
loop_
_entity.id
_entity.type
_entity.pdbx_description
1 polymer ?
#
loop_
_entity_poly.entity_id
_entity_poly.type
_entity_poly.pdbx_seq_one_letter_code
_entity_poly.pdbx_strand_id
1 'polypeptide(L)'
;MQKQCGRCRHLFQCQSDDIENCQCNKVKLTDETVAFLGKTYFDCLCQACLLHLNAQTSAVKDLTFPTRSDMFVEGVHFYKEGNNWVFTELYHMLRGHCCGNSCRHCVYGF
;
A
#
# COMPACT_ATOMS: atom_id res chain seq x y z
N MET A 1 -9.18 -21.79 -6.02
CA MET A 1 -10.11 -21.38 -4.94
C MET A 1 -10.39 -19.87 -4.98
N GLN A 2 -11.55 -19.42 -4.49
CA GLN A 2 -11.85 -17.98 -4.37
C GLN A 2 -11.21 -17.41 -3.10
N LYS A 3 -10.58 -16.24 -3.20
CA LYS A 3 -9.96 -15.51 -2.09
C LYS A 3 -10.45 -14.07 -2.08
N GLN A 4 -10.36 -13.42 -0.94
CA GLN A 4 -10.66 -12.01 -0.78
C GLN A 4 -9.35 -11.21 -0.69
N CYS A 5 -9.28 -10.09 -1.41
CA CYS A 5 -8.11 -9.21 -1.38
C CYS A 5 -7.99 -8.48 -0.04
N GLY A 6 -6.85 -8.59 0.65
CA GLY A 6 -6.60 -7.91 1.93
C GLY A 6 -6.63 -6.38 1.85
N ARG A 7 -6.44 -5.79 0.66
CA ARG A 7 -6.47 -4.34 0.45
C ARG A 7 -7.85 -3.83 0.01
N CYS A 8 -8.37 -4.31 -1.11
CA CYS A 8 -9.62 -3.79 -1.69
C CYS A 8 -10.87 -4.60 -1.33
N ARG A 9 -10.73 -5.72 -0.63
CA ARG A 9 -11.82 -6.65 -0.28
C ARG A 9 -12.57 -7.28 -1.45
N HIS A 10 -12.10 -7.07 -2.69
CA HIS A 10 -12.66 -7.73 -3.88
C HIS A 10 -12.31 -9.22 -3.89
N LEU A 11 -13.25 -10.03 -4.36
CA LEU A 11 -13.07 -11.47 -4.53
C LEU A 11 -12.31 -11.74 -5.83
N PHE A 12 -11.33 -12.63 -5.79
CA PHE A 12 -10.58 -13.05 -6.98
C PHE A 12 -10.29 -14.55 -6.94
N GLN A 13 -10.02 -15.13 -8.10
CA GLN A 13 -9.70 -16.53 -8.22
C GLN A 13 -8.20 -16.75 -8.00
N CYS A 14 -7.85 -17.41 -6.91
CA CYS A 14 -6.51 -17.89 -6.65
C CYS A 14 -6.36 -19.31 -7.21
N GLN A 15 -5.41 -19.51 -8.11
CA GLN A 15 -5.10 -20.78 -8.74
C GLN A 15 -3.73 -21.27 -8.22
N SER A 16 -3.59 -21.44 -6.91
CA SER A 16 -2.35 -21.92 -6.29
C SER A 16 -1.94 -23.31 -6.79
N ASP A 17 -2.91 -24.11 -7.21
CA ASP A 17 -2.72 -25.46 -7.77
C ASP A 17 -2.30 -25.43 -9.24
N ASP A 18 -2.38 -24.26 -9.89
CA ASP A 18 -2.03 -24.02 -11.30
C ASP A 18 -1.38 -22.62 -11.41
N ILE A 19 -0.12 -22.55 -10.97
CA ILE A 19 0.63 -21.30 -10.82
C ILE A 19 0.78 -20.56 -12.16
N GLU A 20 0.88 -21.29 -13.28
CA GLU A 20 1.00 -20.69 -14.62
C GLU A 20 -0.22 -19.84 -14.99
N ASN A 21 -1.40 -20.25 -14.53
CA ASN A 21 -2.65 -19.53 -14.77
C ASN A 21 -3.03 -18.56 -13.65
N CYS A 22 -2.34 -18.58 -12.49
CA CYS A 22 -2.59 -17.62 -11.42
C CYS A 22 -2.42 -16.18 -11.91
N GLN A 23 -3.46 -15.36 -11.73
CA GLN A 23 -3.44 -13.93 -12.03
C GLN A 23 -2.29 -13.19 -11.31
N CYS A 24 -1.92 -13.69 -10.13
CA CYS A 24 -0.82 -13.19 -9.33
C CYS A 24 0.56 -13.35 -9.99
N ASN A 25 0.78 -14.47 -10.70
CA ASN A 25 2.07 -14.83 -11.32
C ASN A 25 2.38 -13.96 -12.55
N LYS A 26 1.36 -13.32 -13.14
CA LYS A 26 1.53 -12.43 -14.30
C LYS A 26 2.03 -11.04 -13.92
N VAL A 27 2.07 -10.69 -12.63
CA VAL A 27 2.54 -9.37 -12.17
C VAL A 27 4.05 -9.41 -11.94
N LYS A 28 4.78 -8.55 -12.64
CA LYS A 28 6.19 -8.29 -12.35
C LYS A 28 6.30 -7.16 -11.33
N LEU A 29 6.65 -7.52 -10.09
CA LEU A 29 6.87 -6.56 -9.02
C LEU A 29 8.30 -6.01 -9.07
N THR A 30 8.47 -4.74 -8.70
CA THR A 30 9.79 -4.14 -8.50
C THR A 30 10.35 -4.51 -7.13
N ASP A 31 11.66 -4.38 -6.96
CA ASP A 31 12.34 -4.67 -5.69
C ASP A 31 11.80 -3.81 -4.54
N GLU A 32 11.47 -2.55 -4.81
CA GLU A 32 10.89 -1.65 -3.82
C GLU A 32 9.51 -2.13 -3.38
N THR A 33 8.73 -2.69 -4.29
CA THR A 33 7.41 -3.22 -4.02
C THR A 33 7.48 -4.51 -3.22
N VAL A 34 8.42 -5.39 -3.55
CA VAL A 34 8.69 -6.60 -2.77
C VAL A 34 9.12 -6.23 -1.34
N ALA A 35 10.03 -5.27 -1.20
CA ALA A 35 10.47 -4.77 0.10
C ALA A 35 9.33 -4.09 0.88
N PHE A 36 8.44 -3.37 0.20
CA PHE A 36 7.26 -2.76 0.80
C PHE A 36 6.29 -3.83 1.31
N LEU A 37 5.91 -4.81 0.47
CA LEU A 37 4.97 -5.87 0.83
C LEU A 37 5.45 -6.69 2.04
N GLY A 38 6.76 -6.91 2.16
CA GLY A 38 7.36 -7.57 3.33
C GLY A 38 7.18 -6.82 4.67
N LYS A 39 6.74 -5.56 4.63
CA LYS A 39 6.41 -4.73 5.81
C LYS A 39 4.91 -4.57 6.04
N THR A 40 4.08 -5.20 5.20
CA THR A 40 2.62 -5.11 5.29
C THR A 40 2.03 -6.31 6.02
N TYR A 41 0.78 -6.17 6.46
CA TYR A 41 -0.04 -7.19 7.11
C TYR A 41 -1.14 -7.71 6.19
N PHE A 42 -1.04 -7.44 4.89
CA PHE A 42 -2.03 -7.93 3.94
C PHE A 42 -1.92 -9.45 3.80
N ASP A 43 -3.07 -10.11 3.77
CA ASP A 43 -3.20 -11.47 3.25
C ASP A 43 -3.02 -11.47 1.72
N CYS A 44 -3.72 -12.33 0.99
CA CYS A 44 -3.63 -12.37 -0.46
C CYS A 44 -4.09 -11.03 -1.09
N LEU A 45 -3.36 -10.55 -2.09
CA LEU A 45 -3.70 -9.36 -2.87
C LEU A 45 -4.10 -9.73 -4.29
N CYS A 46 -5.11 -9.05 -4.83
CA CYS A 46 -5.50 -9.22 -6.22
C CYS A 46 -4.50 -8.53 -7.18
N GLN A 47 -4.50 -8.94 -8.45
CA GLN A 47 -3.62 -8.40 -9.50
C GLN A 47 -3.68 -6.87 -9.58
N ALA A 48 -4.89 -6.28 -9.55
CA ALA A 48 -5.06 -4.83 -9.63
C ALA A 48 -4.43 -4.11 -8.43
N CYS A 49 -4.56 -4.66 -7.22
CA CYS A 49 -3.94 -4.08 -6.02
C CYS A 49 -2.42 -4.20 -6.07
N LEU A 50 -1.88 -5.32 -6.55
CA LEU A 50 -0.45 -5.51 -6.74
C LEU A 50 0.12 -4.50 -7.75
N LEU A 51 -0.52 -4.34 -8.91
CA LEU A 51 -0.12 -3.34 -9.92
C LEU A 51 -0.18 -1.91 -9.37
N HIS A 52 -1.23 -1.58 -8.61
CA HIS A 52 -1.36 -0.26 -8.00
C HIS A 52 -0.26 -0.01 -6.96
N LEU A 53 -0.01 -0.98 -6.06
CA LEU A 53 1.11 -0.87 -5.12
C LEU A 53 2.44 -0.74 -5.85
N ASN A 54 2.65 -1.52 -6.90
CA ASN A 54 3.87 -1.49 -7.72
C ASN A 54 4.14 -0.12 -8.34
N ALA A 55 3.08 0.55 -8.81
CA ALA A 55 3.17 1.91 -9.33
C ALA A 55 3.44 2.93 -8.21
N GLN A 56 2.74 2.82 -7.07
CA GLN A 56 2.89 3.75 -5.95
C GLN A 56 4.29 3.69 -5.33
N THR A 57 4.80 2.50 -5.00
CA THR A 57 6.14 2.29 -4.42
C THR A 57 7.23 2.78 -5.35
N SER A 58 7.11 2.52 -6.66
CA SER A 58 8.04 3.02 -7.67
C SER A 58 8.03 4.54 -7.76
N ALA A 59 6.86 5.18 -7.63
CA ALA A 59 6.72 6.63 -7.70
C ALA A 59 7.28 7.35 -6.46
N VAL A 60 7.26 6.70 -5.29
CA VAL A 60 7.70 7.30 -4.02
C VAL A 60 9.10 6.89 -3.59
N LYS A 61 9.77 5.98 -4.31
CA LYS A 61 11.07 5.42 -3.88
C LYS A 61 12.17 6.47 -3.70
N ASP A 62 12.16 7.51 -4.53
CA ASP A 62 13.17 8.58 -4.53
C ASP A 62 12.71 9.78 -3.67
N LEU A 63 11.55 9.68 -3.04
CA LEU A 63 11.01 10.72 -2.16
C LEU A 63 11.46 10.47 -0.72
N THR A 64 11.80 11.55 -0.03
CA THR A 64 12.23 11.50 1.36
C THR A 64 11.08 11.83 2.30
N PHE A 65 11.11 11.25 3.50
CA PHE A 65 10.14 11.61 4.53
C PHE A 65 10.42 13.04 5.04
N PRO A 66 9.43 13.95 5.01
CA PRO A 66 9.58 15.27 5.61
C PRO A 66 9.77 15.17 7.13
N THR A 67 10.91 15.66 7.63
CA THR A 67 11.27 15.60 9.06
C THR A 67 10.95 16.87 9.82
N ARG A 68 10.61 17.95 9.12
CA ARG A 68 10.26 19.25 9.72
C ARG A 68 8.83 19.62 9.39
N SER A 69 8.19 20.34 10.31
CA SER A 69 6.77 20.70 10.20
C SER A 69 6.46 21.57 8.98
N ASP A 70 7.39 22.44 8.57
CA ASP A 70 7.27 23.33 7.40
C ASP A 70 7.29 22.59 6.06
N MET A 71 7.77 21.34 6.04
CA MET A 71 7.82 20.52 4.83
C MET A 71 6.49 19.80 4.56
N PHE A 72 5.56 19.77 5.52
CA PHE A 72 4.26 19.15 5.31
C PHE A 72 3.32 20.05 4.49
N VAL A 73 3.03 19.59 3.28
CA VAL A 73 2.07 20.24 2.38
C VAL A 73 0.66 19.66 2.59
N GLU A 74 -0.32 20.54 2.86
CA GLU A 74 -1.75 20.20 2.92
C GLU A 74 -2.26 19.76 1.54
N GLY A 75 -3.14 18.76 1.51
CA GLY A 75 -3.59 18.06 0.29
C GLY A 75 -2.63 16.98 -0.20
N VAL A 76 -1.35 17.01 0.21
CA VAL A 76 -0.34 16.02 -0.18
C VAL A 76 -0.05 15.05 0.97
N HIS A 77 0.34 15.57 2.13
CA HIS A 77 0.71 14.77 3.29
C HIS A 77 -0.43 14.63 4.30
N PHE A 78 -1.30 15.63 4.38
CA PHE A 78 -2.46 15.64 5.27
C PHE A 78 -3.55 16.55 4.74
N TYR A 79 -4.75 16.44 5.29
CA TYR A 79 -5.83 17.41 5.14
C TYR A 79 -6.57 17.58 6.47
N LYS A 80 -7.31 18.67 6.63
CA LYS A 80 -8.11 18.94 7.83
C LYS A 80 -9.55 18.50 7.65
N GLU A 81 -10.08 17.79 8.64
CA GLU A 81 -11.48 17.38 8.73
C GLU A 81 -12.02 17.85 10.09
N GLY A 82 -12.62 19.05 10.09
CA GLY A 82 -12.97 19.75 11.34
C GLY A 82 -11.71 20.10 12.15
N ASN A 83 -11.65 19.65 13.40
CA ASN A 83 -10.48 19.87 14.28
C ASN A 83 -9.40 18.79 14.13
N ASN A 84 -9.62 17.79 13.26
CA ASN A 84 -8.71 16.67 13.10
C ASN A 84 -7.77 16.87 11.92
N TRP A 85 -6.52 16.44 12.10
CA TRP A 85 -5.53 16.31 11.05
C TRP A 85 -5.54 14.88 10.54
N VAL A 86 -5.78 14.70 9.24
CA VAL A 86 -5.89 13.39 8.62
C VAL A 86 -4.73 13.21 7.65
N PHE A 87 -3.79 12.34 7.99
CA PHE A 87 -2.63 12.04 7.14
C PHE A 87 -3.01 11.15 5.96
N THR A 88 -2.41 11.40 4.80
CA THR A 88 -2.71 10.69 3.55
C THR A 88 -1.95 9.36 3.46
N GLU A 89 -2.31 8.52 2.48
CA GLU A 89 -1.56 7.31 2.14
C GLU A 89 -0.09 7.62 1.83
N LEU A 90 0.18 8.72 1.10
CA LEU A 90 1.53 9.13 0.75
C LEU A 90 2.37 9.41 2.00
N TYR A 91 1.83 10.14 2.98
CA TYR A 91 2.53 10.36 4.24
C TYR A 91 2.91 9.03 4.91
N HIS A 92 1.98 8.09 4.94
CA HIS A 92 2.23 6.78 5.55
C HIS A 92 3.24 5.92 4.76
N MET A 93 3.25 6.01 3.42
CA MET A 93 4.30 5.38 2.60
C MET A 93 5.68 5.98 2.88
N LEU A 94 5.79 7.31 2.86
CA LEU A 94 7.06 8.00 3.11
C LEU A 94 7.60 7.73 4.52
N ARG A 95 6.71 7.59 5.51
CA ARG A 95 7.08 7.21 6.89
C ARG A 95 7.78 5.84 6.96
N GLY A 96 7.52 4.96 5.99
CA GLY A 96 8.27 3.73 5.78
C GLY A 96 7.97 2.58 6.75
N HIS A 97 7.06 2.75 7.72
CA HIS A 97 6.64 1.71 8.66
C HIS A 97 5.22 1.93 9.23
N CYS A 98 4.56 0.83 9.60
CA CYS A 98 3.28 0.83 10.33
C CYS A 98 3.47 1.21 11.81
N CYS A 99 2.52 1.95 12.40
CA CYS A 99 2.54 2.29 13.83
C CYS A 99 1.64 1.40 14.72
N GLY A 100 0.80 0.54 14.14
CA GLY A 100 -0.13 -0.30 14.90
C GLY A 100 -1.36 0.43 15.46
N ASN A 101 -1.67 1.64 14.97
CA ASN A 101 -2.80 2.44 15.46
C ASN A 101 -4.03 2.41 14.52
N SER A 102 -4.12 1.43 13.62
CA SER A 102 -5.22 1.28 12.63
C SER A 102 -5.62 2.61 11.96
N CYS A 103 -4.63 3.32 11.41
CA CYS A 103 -4.84 4.64 10.80
C CYS A 103 -5.79 4.57 9.59
N ARG A 104 -6.62 5.60 9.40
CA ARG A 104 -7.62 5.67 8.33
C ARG A 104 -7.05 5.42 6.92
N HIS A 105 -5.86 5.96 6.64
CA HIS A 105 -5.17 5.84 5.35
C HIS A 105 -3.94 4.93 5.45
N CYS A 106 -3.98 3.93 6.33
CA CYS A 106 -2.89 2.98 6.53
C CYS A 106 -2.65 2.17 5.24
N VAL A 107 -1.45 2.30 4.67
CA VAL A 107 -1.03 1.55 3.48
C VAL A 107 -0.52 0.15 3.80
N TYR A 108 -0.40 -0.20 5.09
CA TYR A 108 0.20 -1.46 5.54
C TYR A 108 -0.80 -2.55 5.90
N GLY A 109 -2.11 -2.27 5.90
CA GLY A 109 -3.13 -3.31 6.14
C GLY A 109 -3.27 -3.80 7.58
N PHE A 110 -2.89 -2.97 8.57
CA PHE A 110 -3.11 -3.20 10.00
C PHE A 110 -4.48 -2.70 10.44
#